data_AF-Q39ZA7-F1
#
_entry.id   AF-Q39ZA7-F1
#
_cell.length_a   1.000
_cell.length_b   1.000
_cell.length_c   1.000
_cell.angle_alpha   90.00
_cell.angle_beta   90.00
_cell.angle_gamma   90.00
#
_symmetry.space_group_name_H-M   'P 1'
#
loop_
_entity.id
_entity.type
_entity.pdbx_description
1 polymer ?
#
loop_
_entity_poly.entity_id
_entity_poly.type
_entity_poly.pdbx_seq_one_letter_code
_entity_poly.pdbx_strand_id
1 'polypeptide(L)'
;MTIITAHCRCILQSVASLILLLLFVQVGAAQPSDAAQPPDTCSGCHADRSKMLRFGFPHLSVTAEEATRQSGMNAACSDCHLGDPTNPGRTAAHRGMGRLLLVRKKGMLAESVQREAPLKLTGNPMTRIQHQIVRDGKVVIDPNVTLILYQDKRRDNLSQDFGVMEKTCGACHAKEFSEFTQSTMGRNAKQSRYQSWTDQQRGPHNCGAWFNGNYERISTNTAVPFSREQSALNQRSCNTCHVGCLDCHYDPQPTDPANPKRGIHTFNRVPKPESCYGGGRGQICHAGPEERRRGAGYFGGSYANPEGMEPDIHQAKKVGCLDCHENSGSKSGLGHGMIKRQGRCDRCHERQVASHKLTLHKTLSCEACHIQNISGYQGTFWGPGKLAGSNTPFFKYKEYYGIMKEPILIRDQNGRWIPVKPFPMAVLNQKESALKPGLHWRWPKELPDLQRTDDAYGYVGLFDGLPENNRALAWIQMDKVSHKYGKSRPCASCHELPDGEQRQHVEWDFTDAGALPFSGSHVVVAGKKGLSIRDMKSEKIDVLDGYRLSSLAPWFYLKDRWQIEGDFSLPSIKEQEFYSRAKGDVAKARQARVVH
;
A
#
# COMPACT_ATOMS: atom_id res chain seq x y z
N MET A 1 67.84 16.66 -37.30
CA MET A 1 68.30 16.30 -38.66
C MET A 1 67.09 16.32 -39.57
N THR A 2 67.18 17.16 -40.59
CA THR A 2 66.22 17.64 -41.62
C THR A 2 65.43 16.50 -42.30
N ILE A 3 64.17 16.65 -42.70
CA ILE A 3 63.67 17.01 -44.08
C ILE A 3 62.13 17.14 -43.96
N ILE A 4 61.48 18.31 -44.18
CA ILE A 4 61.02 18.99 -45.42
C ILE A 4 59.80 18.33 -46.12
N THR A 5 58.76 19.17 -46.31
CA THR A 5 57.70 19.25 -47.35
C THR A 5 56.26 18.96 -46.93
N ALA A 6 55.42 20.01 -46.90
CA ALA A 6 54.43 20.31 -47.96
C ALA A 6 53.28 21.20 -47.44
N HIS A 7 53.36 22.50 -47.74
CA HIS A 7 52.20 23.38 -47.90
C HIS A 7 51.57 23.13 -49.28
N CYS A 8 50.23 23.02 -49.36
CA CYS A 8 49.36 23.74 -50.31
C CYS A 8 47.95 23.12 -50.39
N ARG A 9 46.95 23.92 -50.00
CA ARG A 9 45.59 24.11 -50.59
C ARG A 9 44.65 24.57 -49.47
N CYS A 10 44.55 25.88 -49.27
CA CYS A 10 43.54 26.76 -49.90
C CYS A 10 42.12 26.25 -49.63
N ILE A 11 41.43 26.82 -48.64
CA ILE A 11 40.62 28.05 -48.79
C ILE A 11 39.60 27.84 -49.92
N LEU A 12 38.56 27.06 -49.65
CA LEU A 12 37.31 27.02 -50.43
C LEU A 12 36.23 26.17 -49.74
N GLN A 13 36.06 26.29 -48.42
CA GLN A 13 34.95 25.63 -47.71
C GLN A 13 34.28 26.49 -46.63
N SER A 14 34.61 27.78 -46.52
CA SER A 14 34.12 28.64 -45.43
C SER A 14 33.00 29.62 -45.83
N VAL A 15 32.40 29.49 -47.02
CA VAL A 15 31.31 30.38 -47.47
C VAL A 15 29.98 29.63 -47.69
N ALA A 16 29.99 28.29 -47.76
CA ALA A 16 28.77 27.51 -47.95
C ALA A 16 28.00 27.24 -46.64
N SER A 17 28.64 27.33 -45.47
CA SER A 17 28.01 27.00 -44.19
C SER A 17 27.27 28.16 -43.52
N LEU A 18 27.43 29.40 -44.01
CA LEU A 18 26.77 30.58 -43.42
C LEU A 18 25.44 30.94 -44.11
N ILE A 19 25.22 30.50 -45.36
CA ILE A 19 23.95 30.74 -46.09
C ILE A 19 22.93 29.63 -45.81
N LEU A 20 23.37 28.41 -45.46
CA LEU A 20 22.46 27.33 -45.06
C LEU A 20 21.90 27.49 -43.63
N LEU A 21 22.56 28.30 -42.79
CA LEU A 21 22.11 28.58 -41.41
C LEU A 21 21.08 29.74 -41.32
N LEU A 22 20.95 30.55 -42.37
CA LEU A 22 20.00 31.68 -42.43
C LEU A 22 18.69 31.36 -43.18
N LEU A 23 18.57 30.19 -43.80
CA LEU A 23 17.35 29.72 -44.48
C LEU A 23 16.49 28.75 -43.65
N PHE A 24 16.89 28.42 -42.42
CA PHE A 24 16.12 27.55 -41.50
C PHE A 24 15.50 28.31 -40.30
N VAL A 25 15.43 29.64 -40.34
CA VAL A 25 14.91 30.48 -39.23
C VAL A 25 13.46 30.97 -39.46
N GLN A 26 12.77 30.56 -40.54
CA GLN A 26 11.37 30.94 -40.77
C GLN A 26 10.43 29.81 -41.22
N VAL A 27 10.62 28.59 -40.69
CA VAL A 27 9.43 27.74 -40.48
C VAL A 27 8.86 28.16 -39.14
N GLY A 28 8.01 29.20 -39.18
CA GLY A 28 7.14 29.50 -38.07
C GLY A 28 6.46 28.19 -37.68
N ALA A 29 6.69 27.75 -36.45
CA ALA A 29 5.81 26.82 -35.81
C ALA A 29 4.44 27.51 -35.81
N ALA A 30 3.65 27.24 -36.84
CA ALA A 30 2.22 27.44 -36.79
C ALA A 30 1.80 26.72 -35.52
N GLN A 31 1.47 27.49 -34.49
CA GLN A 31 0.61 26.97 -33.44
C GLN A 31 -0.54 26.30 -34.16
N PRO A 32 -0.94 25.07 -33.79
CA PRO A 32 -2.13 24.48 -34.36
C PRO A 32 -3.26 25.49 -34.16
N SER A 33 -3.60 26.18 -35.25
CA SER A 33 -4.79 26.98 -35.39
C SER A 33 -5.94 26.09 -34.97
N ASP A 34 -6.88 26.65 -34.21
CA ASP A 34 -8.15 26.07 -33.79
C ASP A 34 -8.76 25.16 -34.86
N ALA A 35 -8.26 23.93 -34.95
CA ALA A 35 -8.88 22.89 -35.74
C ALA A 35 -10.16 22.62 -34.97
N ALA A 36 -11.28 23.09 -35.54
CA ALA A 36 -12.61 22.91 -34.98
C ALA A 36 -12.71 21.47 -34.47
N GLN A 37 -12.79 21.33 -33.15
CA GLN A 37 -12.91 20.03 -32.50
C GLN A 37 -14.05 19.29 -33.21
N PRO A 38 -13.83 18.05 -33.69
CA PRO A 38 -14.89 17.29 -34.34
C PRO A 38 -16.10 17.28 -33.41
N PRO A 39 -17.34 17.40 -33.94
CA PRO A 39 -18.52 17.59 -33.12
C PRO A 39 -18.61 16.49 -32.06
N ASP A 40 -18.37 16.84 -30.79
CA ASP A 40 -18.45 15.91 -29.67
C ASP A 40 -19.93 15.68 -29.34
N THR A 41 -20.52 14.67 -29.97
CA THR A 41 -21.92 14.28 -29.73
C THR A 41 -22.16 13.86 -28.28
N CYS A 42 -21.10 13.50 -27.53
CA CYS A 42 -21.21 13.19 -26.11
C CYS A 42 -21.67 14.42 -25.33
N SER A 43 -20.98 15.55 -25.49
CA SER A 43 -21.31 16.81 -24.81
C SER A 43 -22.72 17.29 -25.16
N GLY A 44 -23.13 17.21 -26.44
CA GLY A 44 -24.47 17.59 -26.88
C GLY A 44 -25.57 16.71 -26.26
N CYS A 45 -25.32 15.40 -26.09
CA CYS A 45 -26.27 14.49 -25.48
C CYS A 45 -26.34 14.64 -23.96
N HIS A 46 -25.19 14.72 -23.28
CA HIS A 46 -25.09 14.79 -21.83
C HIS A 46 -25.40 16.19 -21.26
N ALA A 47 -25.27 17.26 -22.05
CA ALA A 47 -25.70 18.59 -21.64
C ALA A 47 -27.24 18.76 -21.65
N ASP A 48 -27.97 17.96 -22.45
CA ASP A 48 -29.43 17.99 -22.50
C ASP A 48 -30.03 17.19 -21.32
N ARG A 49 -30.20 17.88 -20.19
CA ARG A 49 -30.81 17.30 -18.98
C ARG A 49 -32.20 16.71 -19.22
N SER A 50 -33.00 17.30 -20.11
CA SER A 50 -34.34 16.79 -20.44
C SER A 50 -34.25 15.46 -21.19
N LYS A 51 -33.30 15.34 -22.12
CA LYS A 51 -33.00 14.07 -22.81
C LYS A 51 -32.46 13.02 -21.85
N MET A 52 -31.53 13.38 -20.97
CA MET A 52 -31.00 12.47 -19.96
C MET A 52 -32.06 12.00 -18.96
N LEU A 53 -33.01 12.87 -18.58
CA LEU A 53 -34.17 12.50 -17.78
C LEU A 53 -35.08 11.51 -18.52
N ARG A 54 -35.40 11.76 -19.80
CA ARG A 54 -36.17 10.82 -20.63
C ARG A 54 -35.48 9.46 -20.78
N PHE A 55 -34.16 9.43 -20.80
CA PHE A 55 -33.39 8.18 -20.82
C PHE A 55 -33.30 7.49 -19.45
N GLY A 56 -33.76 8.14 -18.37
CA GLY A 56 -33.72 7.60 -17.01
C GLY A 56 -32.37 7.77 -16.29
N PHE A 57 -31.48 8.64 -16.79
CA PHE A 57 -30.17 8.90 -16.19
C PHE A 57 -29.89 10.39 -15.95
N PRO A 58 -30.78 11.13 -15.27
CA PRO A 58 -30.59 12.57 -15.06
C PRO A 58 -29.29 12.89 -14.30
N HIS A 59 -28.78 11.97 -13.47
CA HIS A 59 -27.51 12.07 -12.74
C HIS A 59 -26.26 11.93 -13.61
N LEU A 60 -26.40 11.64 -14.90
CA LEU A 60 -25.31 11.64 -15.88
C LEU A 60 -25.34 12.90 -16.77
N SER A 61 -26.20 13.87 -16.46
CA SER A 61 -26.20 15.14 -17.18
C SER A 61 -24.98 15.97 -16.76
N VAL A 62 -24.20 16.44 -17.73
CA VAL A 62 -22.99 17.25 -17.52
C VAL A 62 -22.71 18.05 -18.78
N THR A 63 -22.34 19.32 -18.65
CA THR A 63 -21.89 20.14 -19.77
C THR A 63 -20.37 20.01 -19.94
N ALA A 64 -19.86 20.24 -21.16
CA ALA A 64 -18.41 20.28 -21.38
C ALA A 64 -17.74 21.33 -20.48
N GLU A 65 -18.36 22.51 -20.34
CA GLU A 65 -17.86 23.58 -19.48
C GLU A 65 -17.81 23.17 -17.99
N GLU A 66 -18.82 22.44 -17.50
CA GLU A 66 -18.81 21.88 -16.14
C GLU A 66 -17.68 20.86 -15.97
N ALA A 67 -17.53 19.93 -16.92
CA ALA A 67 -16.47 18.93 -16.88
C ALA A 67 -15.07 19.57 -16.89
N THR A 68 -14.82 20.57 -17.75
CA THR A 68 -13.57 21.33 -17.81
C THR A 68 -13.33 22.12 -16.52
N ARG A 69 -14.37 22.76 -15.95
CA ARG A 69 -14.24 23.51 -14.69
C ARG A 69 -13.89 22.59 -13.52
N GLN A 70 -14.50 21.41 -13.45
CA GLN A 70 -14.24 20.42 -12.38
C GLN A 70 -12.88 19.74 -12.52
N SER A 71 -12.50 19.35 -13.74
CA SER A 71 -11.25 18.62 -13.98
C SER A 71 -10.03 19.53 -14.02
N GLY A 72 -10.21 20.78 -14.43
CA GLY A 72 -9.11 21.69 -14.76
C GLY A 72 -8.34 21.28 -16.01
N MET A 73 -8.88 20.38 -16.83
CA MET A 73 -8.24 19.84 -18.02
C MET A 73 -8.99 20.29 -19.28
N ASN A 74 -8.24 20.70 -20.29
CA ASN A 74 -8.76 20.96 -21.63
C ASN A 74 -8.73 19.64 -22.44
N ALA A 75 -9.68 18.75 -22.14
CA ALA A 75 -9.83 17.45 -22.79
C ALA A 75 -11.30 17.18 -23.09
N ALA A 76 -11.58 16.54 -24.22
CA ALA A 76 -12.92 16.12 -24.59
C ALA A 76 -13.37 14.90 -23.77
N CYS A 77 -14.68 14.62 -23.77
CA CYS A 77 -15.24 13.48 -23.06
C CYS A 77 -14.62 12.15 -23.56
N SER A 78 -14.43 12.04 -24.88
CA SER A 78 -13.83 10.87 -25.54
C SER A 78 -12.37 10.65 -25.18
N ASP A 79 -11.61 11.70 -24.85
CA ASP A 79 -10.20 11.58 -24.49
C ASP A 79 -10.04 10.85 -23.15
N CYS A 80 -10.96 11.07 -22.21
CA CYS A 80 -10.94 10.45 -20.89
C CYS A 80 -11.72 9.13 -20.82
N HIS A 81 -12.75 8.99 -21.66
CA HIS A 81 -13.69 7.86 -21.62
C HIS A 81 -13.59 6.91 -22.82
N LEU A 82 -12.84 7.19 -23.88
CA LEU A 82 -12.64 6.29 -25.04
C LEU A 82 -13.92 5.89 -25.83
N GLY A 83 -14.99 6.69 -25.75
CA GLY A 83 -16.17 6.52 -26.60
C GLY A 83 -15.96 7.04 -28.03
N ASP A 84 -16.93 6.80 -28.91
CA ASP A 84 -16.96 7.35 -30.28
C ASP A 84 -17.73 8.69 -30.29
N PRO A 85 -17.04 9.84 -30.31
CA PRO A 85 -17.70 11.14 -30.24
C PRO A 85 -18.44 11.49 -31.53
N THR A 86 -18.21 10.77 -32.64
CA THR A 86 -18.81 11.06 -33.95
C THR A 86 -20.18 10.41 -34.13
N ASN A 87 -20.53 9.45 -33.26
CA ASN A 87 -21.76 8.68 -33.39
C ASN A 87 -22.86 9.18 -32.42
N PRO A 88 -24.01 9.67 -32.90
CA PRO A 88 -25.06 10.17 -32.01
C PRO A 88 -25.88 9.06 -31.33
N GLY A 89 -25.71 7.80 -31.75
CA GLY A 89 -26.46 6.66 -31.23
C GLY A 89 -25.91 6.17 -29.90
N ARG A 90 -26.76 6.06 -28.86
CA ARG A 90 -26.39 5.65 -27.49
C ARG A 90 -25.47 4.42 -27.42
N THR A 91 -25.77 3.37 -28.19
CA THR A 91 -24.98 2.13 -28.13
C THR A 91 -23.64 2.27 -28.85
N ALA A 92 -23.64 2.94 -30.00
CA ALA A 92 -22.44 3.11 -30.82
C ALA A 92 -21.46 4.11 -30.21
N ALA A 93 -21.96 5.25 -29.71
CA ALA A 93 -21.17 6.26 -28.99
C ALA A 93 -20.42 5.68 -27.79
N HIS A 94 -21.03 4.74 -27.07
CA HIS A 94 -20.46 4.14 -25.87
C HIS A 94 -19.66 2.85 -26.13
N ARG A 95 -19.47 2.45 -27.39
CA ARG A 95 -18.71 1.24 -27.73
C ARG A 95 -17.24 1.45 -27.33
N GLY A 96 -16.68 0.54 -26.55
CA GLY A 96 -15.30 0.64 -26.07
C GLY A 96 -15.08 1.65 -24.94
N MET A 97 -16.14 2.35 -24.49
CA MET A 97 -16.02 3.39 -23.47
C MET A 97 -15.52 2.83 -22.13
N GLY A 98 -14.47 3.45 -21.59
CA GLY A 98 -13.99 3.31 -20.22
C GLY A 98 -15.06 3.72 -19.21
N ARG A 99 -15.35 2.82 -18.27
CA ARG A 99 -16.38 3.00 -17.23
C ARG A 99 -15.80 2.63 -15.88
N LEU A 100 -16.47 3.12 -14.85
CA LEU A 100 -16.32 2.61 -13.49
C LEU A 100 -16.54 1.10 -13.48
N LEU A 101 -15.66 0.39 -12.78
CA LEU A 101 -15.70 -1.05 -12.64
C LEU A 101 -16.19 -1.41 -11.25
N LEU A 102 -17.28 -2.15 -11.19
CA LEU A 102 -17.76 -2.74 -9.95
C LEU A 102 -17.13 -4.11 -9.79
N VAL A 103 -16.52 -4.34 -8.64
CA VAL A 103 -15.99 -5.67 -8.32
C VAL A 103 -16.95 -6.37 -7.37
N ARG A 104 -17.42 -7.54 -7.81
CA ARG A 104 -18.37 -8.36 -7.07
C ARG A 104 -17.69 -9.09 -5.92
N LYS A 105 -18.42 -9.27 -4.82
CA LYS A 105 -17.98 -10.08 -3.66
C LYS A 105 -17.67 -11.53 -4.07
N LYS A 106 -18.47 -12.11 -4.96
CA LYS A 106 -18.26 -13.46 -5.49
C LYS A 106 -17.27 -13.43 -6.65
N GLY A 107 -16.24 -14.28 -6.61
CA GLY A 107 -15.20 -14.43 -7.64
C GLY A 107 -14.26 -13.23 -7.84
N MET A 108 -14.51 -12.09 -7.19
CA MET A 108 -13.82 -10.81 -7.42
C MET A 108 -13.86 -10.38 -8.89
N LEU A 109 -14.98 -10.62 -9.56
CA LEU A 109 -15.17 -10.28 -10.96
C LEU A 109 -15.42 -8.77 -11.10
N ALA A 110 -14.66 -8.12 -11.98
CA ALA A 110 -14.90 -6.74 -12.35
C ALA A 110 -15.81 -6.67 -13.57
N GLU A 111 -16.86 -5.85 -13.46
CA GLU A 111 -17.76 -5.56 -14.57
C GLU A 111 -18.10 -4.09 -14.65
N SER A 112 -18.38 -3.63 -15.86
CA SER A 112 -18.99 -2.33 -16.07
C SER A 112 -20.48 -2.48 -16.09
N VAL A 113 -21.16 -1.96 -15.08
CA VAL A 113 -22.62 -1.90 -15.06
C VAL A 113 -23.12 -0.54 -15.49
N GLN A 114 -24.34 -0.50 -16.00
CA GLN A 114 -25.06 0.74 -16.15
C GLN A 114 -25.46 1.25 -14.76
N ARG A 115 -25.23 2.54 -14.51
CA ARG A 115 -25.60 3.18 -13.24
C ARG A 115 -27.04 3.68 -13.29
N GLU A 116 -27.94 2.93 -12.67
CA GLU A 116 -29.36 3.31 -12.50
C GLU A 116 -29.54 4.48 -11.52
N ALA A 117 -28.60 4.64 -10.59
CA ALA A 117 -28.59 5.70 -9.59
C ALA A 117 -27.23 6.43 -9.56
N PRO A 118 -27.17 7.66 -9.01
CA PRO A 118 -25.89 8.32 -8.72
C PRO A 118 -25.02 7.50 -7.76
N LEU A 119 -23.72 7.78 -7.76
CA LEU A 119 -22.85 7.28 -6.68
C LEU A 119 -23.22 8.01 -5.39
N LYS A 120 -23.28 7.28 -4.28
CA LYS A 120 -23.44 7.90 -2.96
C LYS A 120 -22.07 8.28 -2.42
N LEU A 121 -21.92 9.57 -2.08
CA LEU A 121 -20.75 10.06 -1.35
C LEU A 121 -21.08 10.11 0.15
N THR A 122 -20.34 9.38 0.97
CA THR A 122 -20.57 9.25 2.43
C THR A 122 -19.46 9.91 3.23
N GLY A 123 -19.66 10.11 4.53
CA GLY A 123 -18.64 10.64 5.44
C GLY A 123 -17.59 9.60 5.87
N ASN A 124 -17.81 8.31 5.64
CA ASN A 124 -16.84 7.28 6.02
C ASN A 124 -15.66 7.29 5.04
N PRO A 125 -14.42 7.54 5.48
CA PRO A 125 -13.29 7.73 4.58
C PRO A 125 -12.81 6.43 3.90
N MET A 126 -13.18 5.24 4.43
CA MET A 126 -12.90 3.94 3.82
C MET A 126 -13.86 3.58 2.68
N THR A 127 -15.13 3.99 2.82
CA THR A 127 -16.23 3.67 1.90
C THR A 127 -16.97 4.91 1.44
N ARG A 128 -16.21 5.99 1.23
CA ARG A 128 -16.71 7.30 0.82
C ARG A 128 -17.52 7.22 -0.46
N ILE A 129 -17.18 6.34 -1.38
CA ILE A 129 -17.85 6.18 -2.68
C ILE A 129 -18.57 4.84 -2.68
N GLN A 130 -19.89 4.85 -2.82
CA GLN A 130 -20.72 3.65 -2.83
C GLN A 130 -21.62 3.57 -4.07
N HIS A 131 -21.75 2.36 -4.61
CA HIS A 131 -22.67 2.07 -5.71
C HIS A 131 -24.09 1.84 -5.19
N GLN A 132 -25.08 2.36 -5.92
CA GLN A 132 -26.49 2.25 -5.59
C GLN A 132 -27.26 1.52 -6.69
N ILE A 133 -28.26 0.74 -6.30
CA ILE A 133 -29.20 0.03 -7.19
C ILE A 133 -30.63 0.37 -6.80
N VAL A 134 -31.57 0.19 -7.73
CA VAL A 134 -33.00 0.25 -7.43
C VAL A 134 -33.50 -1.16 -7.08
N ARG A 135 -34.01 -1.34 -5.87
CA ARG A 135 -34.66 -2.58 -5.41
C ARG A 135 -36.01 -2.24 -4.80
N ASP A 136 -37.07 -2.87 -5.30
CA ASP A 136 -38.46 -2.64 -4.86
C ASP A 136 -38.85 -1.15 -4.88
N GLY A 137 -38.43 -0.44 -5.94
CA GLY A 137 -38.67 0.99 -6.11
C GLY A 137 -37.82 1.91 -5.21
N LYS A 138 -36.93 1.37 -4.38
CA LYS A 138 -36.07 2.14 -3.46
C LYS A 138 -34.61 2.09 -3.90
N VAL A 139 -33.92 3.22 -3.77
CA VAL A 139 -32.48 3.30 -4.00
C VAL A 139 -31.74 2.79 -2.76
N VAL A 140 -31.00 1.69 -2.90
CA VAL A 140 -30.23 1.04 -1.83
C VAL A 140 -28.77 0.86 -2.24
N ILE A 141 -27.88 0.71 -1.26
CA ILE A 141 -26.47 0.33 -1.55
C ILE A 141 -26.43 -1.08 -2.11
N ASP A 142 -25.67 -1.30 -3.18
CA ASP A 142 -25.52 -2.64 -3.75
C ASP A 142 -24.74 -3.56 -2.80
N PRO A 143 -25.39 -4.56 -2.17
CA PRO A 143 -24.74 -5.40 -1.17
C PRO A 143 -23.75 -6.40 -1.79
N ASN A 144 -23.75 -6.55 -3.13
CA ASN A 144 -22.91 -7.51 -3.85
C ASN A 144 -21.60 -6.88 -4.35
N VAL A 145 -21.44 -5.56 -4.23
CA VAL A 145 -20.21 -4.85 -4.57
C VAL A 145 -19.30 -4.82 -3.34
N THR A 146 -18.02 -5.16 -3.54
CA THR A 146 -17.01 -5.08 -2.47
C THR A 146 -16.10 -3.87 -2.61
N LEU A 147 -15.90 -3.38 -3.83
CA LEU A 147 -15.00 -2.28 -4.13
C LEU A 147 -15.33 -1.68 -5.50
N ILE A 148 -14.90 -0.44 -5.69
CA ILE A 148 -15.03 0.32 -6.92
C ILE A 148 -13.64 0.56 -7.51
N LEU A 149 -13.46 0.24 -8.78
CA LEU A 149 -12.27 0.53 -9.56
C LEU A 149 -12.61 1.43 -10.75
N TYR A 150 -11.60 1.95 -11.42
CA TYR A 150 -11.74 2.84 -12.55
C TYR A 150 -11.30 2.19 -13.86
N GLN A 151 -11.51 2.91 -14.97
CA GLN A 151 -11.28 2.38 -16.31
C GLN A 151 -9.80 2.05 -16.60
N ASP A 152 -8.86 2.57 -15.80
CA ASP A 152 -7.43 2.26 -15.86
C ASP A 152 -7.05 0.92 -15.21
N LYS A 153 -8.05 0.06 -14.97
CA LYS A 153 -7.90 -1.31 -14.47
C LYS A 153 -8.39 -2.34 -15.46
N ARG A 154 -7.68 -3.47 -15.48
CA ARG A 154 -8.08 -4.65 -16.23
C ARG A 154 -9.21 -5.38 -15.52
N ARG A 155 -10.20 -5.83 -16.29
CA ARG A 155 -11.36 -6.55 -15.74
C ARG A 155 -11.08 -8.00 -15.35
N ASP A 156 -10.12 -8.63 -16.02
CA ASP A 156 -9.80 -10.05 -15.85
C ASP A 156 -8.98 -10.34 -14.59
N ASN A 157 -8.09 -9.41 -14.22
CA ASN A 157 -7.16 -9.61 -13.11
C ASN A 157 -7.07 -8.43 -12.12
N LEU A 158 -7.79 -7.32 -12.34
CA LEU A 158 -7.79 -6.11 -11.51
C LEU A 158 -6.47 -5.33 -11.47
N SER A 159 -5.46 -5.71 -12.27
CA SER A 159 -4.21 -4.94 -12.36
C SER A 159 -4.39 -3.66 -13.16
N GLN A 160 -3.35 -2.84 -13.24
CA GLN A 160 -3.29 -1.69 -14.12
C GLN A 160 -3.52 -2.08 -15.59
N ASP A 161 -4.24 -1.24 -16.32
CA ASP A 161 -4.40 -1.33 -17.77
C ASP A 161 -3.59 -0.21 -18.45
N PHE A 162 -2.33 -0.49 -18.74
CA PHE A 162 -1.44 0.50 -19.35
C PHE A 162 -1.92 0.96 -20.73
N GLY A 163 -2.65 0.12 -21.48
CA GLY A 163 -3.17 0.50 -22.79
C GLY A 163 -4.30 1.53 -22.68
N VAL A 164 -5.20 1.38 -21.70
CA VAL A 164 -6.22 2.40 -21.41
C VAL A 164 -5.57 3.65 -20.81
N MET A 165 -4.60 3.50 -19.92
CA MET A 165 -3.89 4.63 -19.31
C MET A 165 -3.17 5.49 -20.36
N GLU A 166 -2.48 4.86 -21.32
CA GLU A 166 -1.78 5.55 -22.41
C GLU A 166 -2.74 6.37 -23.27
N LYS A 167 -3.88 5.77 -23.64
CA LYS A 167 -4.91 6.42 -24.48
C LYS A 167 -5.70 7.51 -23.78
N THR A 168 -5.71 7.52 -22.44
CA THR A 168 -6.46 8.49 -21.63
C THR A 168 -5.53 9.52 -21.00
N CYS A 169 -5.10 9.29 -19.76
CA CYS A 169 -4.23 10.19 -19.02
C CYS A 169 -2.90 10.42 -19.77
N GLY A 170 -2.33 9.36 -20.36
CA GLY A 170 -1.06 9.40 -21.08
C GLY A 170 -1.07 10.21 -22.37
N ALA A 171 -2.24 10.43 -22.99
CA ALA A 171 -2.34 11.24 -24.20
C ALA A 171 -1.97 12.71 -23.93
N CYS A 172 -2.37 13.23 -22.76
CA CYS A 172 -2.04 14.59 -22.33
C CYS A 172 -0.84 14.64 -21.37
N HIS A 173 -0.52 13.54 -20.68
CA HIS A 173 0.53 13.41 -19.67
C HIS A 173 1.54 12.32 -20.03
N ALA A 174 2.05 12.36 -21.27
CA ALA A 174 2.91 11.30 -21.82
C ALA A 174 4.19 11.08 -20.98
N LYS A 175 4.75 12.15 -20.42
CA LYS A 175 5.92 12.07 -19.55
C LYS A 175 5.58 11.33 -18.25
N GLU A 176 4.55 11.77 -17.52
CA GLU A 176 4.13 11.15 -16.26
C GLU A 176 3.71 9.69 -16.47
N PHE A 177 3.04 9.39 -17.57
CA PHE A 177 2.70 8.01 -17.94
C PHE A 177 3.96 7.16 -18.16
N SER A 178 4.90 7.64 -18.98
CA SER A 178 6.17 6.94 -19.24
C SER A 178 6.95 6.69 -17.94
N GLU A 179 7.06 7.71 -17.08
CA GLU A 179 7.71 7.56 -15.78
C GLU A 179 6.97 6.57 -14.86
N PHE A 180 5.63 6.64 -14.79
CA PHE A 180 4.81 5.76 -13.96
C PHE A 180 4.94 4.29 -14.36
N THR A 181 4.89 3.98 -15.66
CA THR A 181 5.00 2.61 -16.17
C THR A 181 6.36 1.96 -15.86
N GLN A 182 7.38 2.78 -15.62
CA GLN A 182 8.72 2.34 -15.25
C GLN A 182 8.95 2.33 -13.73
N SER A 183 8.10 3.04 -12.98
CA SER A 183 8.21 3.16 -11.54
C SER A 183 8.00 1.84 -10.80
N THR A 184 8.48 1.80 -9.56
CA THR A 184 8.30 0.64 -8.67
C THR A 184 6.84 0.38 -8.33
N MET A 185 6.03 1.43 -8.32
CA MET A 185 4.58 1.38 -8.11
C MET A 185 3.86 0.79 -9.33
N GLY A 186 4.11 1.32 -10.53
CA GLY A 186 3.49 0.84 -11.77
C GLY A 186 3.86 -0.62 -12.09
N ARG A 187 5.11 -1.01 -11.85
CA ARG A 187 5.59 -2.39 -12.09
C ARG A 187 5.30 -3.37 -10.95
N ASN A 188 4.73 -2.89 -9.84
CA ASN A 188 4.60 -3.67 -8.61
C ASN A 188 5.94 -4.31 -8.17
N ALA A 189 7.05 -3.61 -8.40
CA ALA A 189 8.40 -4.17 -8.45
C ALA A 189 8.91 -4.79 -7.13
N LYS A 190 8.24 -4.47 -6.01
CA LYS A 190 8.49 -5.09 -4.71
C LYS A 190 7.63 -6.32 -4.48
N GLN A 191 6.31 -6.17 -4.59
CA GLN A 191 5.38 -7.24 -4.27
C GLN A 191 5.52 -8.43 -5.25
N SER A 192 5.86 -8.17 -6.51
CA SER A 192 6.07 -9.21 -7.52
C SER A 192 7.30 -10.10 -7.27
N ARG A 193 8.17 -9.72 -6.33
CA ARG A 193 9.37 -10.49 -5.96
C ARG A 193 9.10 -11.61 -4.96
N TYR A 194 7.93 -11.64 -4.30
CA TYR A 194 7.56 -12.72 -3.39
C TYR A 194 7.03 -13.93 -4.18
N GLN A 195 7.88 -14.59 -4.96
CA GLN A 195 7.45 -15.58 -5.96
C GLN A 195 6.85 -16.85 -5.35
N SER A 196 7.23 -17.21 -4.13
CA SER A 196 6.63 -18.30 -3.34
C SER A 196 6.81 -18.05 -1.84
N TRP A 197 6.17 -18.88 -1.01
CA TRP A 197 6.34 -18.87 0.44
C TRP A 197 7.75 -19.24 0.90
N THR A 198 8.47 -19.98 0.06
CA THR A 198 9.80 -20.54 0.31
C THR A 198 10.91 -19.83 -0.47
N ASP A 199 10.62 -18.65 -1.02
CA ASP A 199 11.61 -17.85 -1.74
C ASP A 199 12.82 -17.57 -0.84
N GLN A 200 14.01 -18.05 -1.23
CA GLN A 200 15.21 -17.92 -0.40
C GLN A 200 15.74 -16.48 -0.30
N GLN A 201 15.36 -15.60 -1.22
CA GLN A 201 15.81 -14.20 -1.21
C GLN A 201 14.88 -13.31 -0.39
N ARG A 202 13.58 -13.62 -0.36
CA ARG A 202 12.55 -12.74 0.23
C ARG A 202 11.82 -13.34 1.42
N GLY A 203 11.79 -14.66 1.51
CA GLY A 203 11.05 -15.44 2.49
C GLY A 203 9.52 -15.32 2.37
N PRO A 204 8.79 -15.97 3.28
CA PRO A 204 7.34 -15.82 3.38
C PRO A 204 6.98 -14.40 3.77
N HIS A 205 5.84 -13.89 3.30
CA HIS A 205 5.42 -12.51 3.54
C HIS A 205 3.94 -12.43 3.94
N ASN A 206 3.59 -11.47 4.80
CA ASN A 206 2.22 -11.28 5.28
C ASN A 206 1.19 -11.09 4.15
N CYS A 207 1.53 -10.35 3.09
CA CYS A 207 0.65 -10.17 1.92
C CYS A 207 0.50 -11.43 1.06
N GLY A 208 1.29 -12.45 1.34
CA GLY A 208 1.34 -13.71 0.60
C GLY A 208 2.30 -13.69 -0.58
N ALA A 209 2.29 -14.81 -1.32
CA ALA A 209 3.04 -14.95 -2.56
C ALA A 209 2.43 -14.11 -3.69
N TRP A 210 3.24 -13.81 -4.69
CA TRP A 210 2.82 -13.23 -5.97
C TRP A 210 2.36 -14.34 -6.89
N PHE A 211 1.06 -14.53 -7.00
CA PHE A 211 0.48 -15.66 -7.73
C PHE A 211 0.63 -15.54 -9.26
N ASN A 212 0.65 -14.31 -9.79
CA ASN A 212 0.80 -14.07 -11.22
C ASN A 212 2.15 -14.57 -11.73
N GLY A 213 2.13 -15.50 -12.68
CA GLY A 213 3.33 -16.10 -13.28
C GLY A 213 4.06 -17.12 -12.38
N ASN A 214 3.61 -17.38 -11.15
CA ASN A 214 4.29 -18.30 -10.22
C ASN A 214 3.44 -19.52 -9.82
N TYR A 215 2.33 -19.79 -10.52
CA TYR A 215 1.46 -20.92 -10.23
C TYR A 215 2.23 -22.24 -10.06
N GLU A 216 3.06 -22.62 -11.02
CA GLU A 216 3.75 -23.93 -10.98
C GLU A 216 4.70 -24.05 -9.78
N ARG A 217 5.39 -22.97 -9.42
CA ARG A 217 6.27 -22.95 -8.25
C ARG A 217 5.47 -23.15 -6.96
N ILE A 218 4.34 -22.44 -6.84
CA ILE A 218 3.49 -22.51 -5.65
C ILE A 218 2.80 -23.87 -5.56
N SER A 219 2.19 -24.35 -6.64
CA SER A 219 1.47 -25.64 -6.70
C SER A 219 2.40 -26.82 -6.42
N THR A 220 3.62 -26.82 -6.97
CA THR A 220 4.62 -27.86 -6.73
C THR A 220 4.90 -28.03 -5.23
N ASN A 221 5.04 -26.93 -4.50
CA ASN A 221 5.29 -26.97 -3.05
C ASN A 221 4.01 -27.06 -2.19
N THR A 222 2.82 -27.08 -2.80
CA THR A 222 1.55 -27.19 -2.07
C THR A 222 1.16 -28.66 -1.92
N ALA A 223 0.91 -29.11 -0.70
CA ALA A 223 0.60 -30.51 -0.37
C ALA A 223 -0.83 -30.93 -0.76
N VAL A 224 -1.71 -29.96 -1.01
CA VAL A 224 -3.10 -30.18 -1.42
C VAL A 224 -3.33 -29.63 -2.83
N PRO A 225 -4.39 -30.06 -3.54
CA PRO A 225 -4.70 -29.53 -4.86
C PRO A 225 -4.83 -28.00 -4.87
N PHE A 226 -4.09 -27.37 -5.78
CA PHE A 226 -4.13 -25.93 -6.02
C PHE A 226 -4.24 -25.70 -7.53
N SER A 227 -5.31 -25.07 -7.99
CA SER A 227 -5.59 -24.87 -9.42
C SER A 227 -5.16 -23.49 -9.92
N ARG A 228 -5.07 -23.33 -11.25
CA ARG A 228 -4.76 -22.03 -11.88
C ARG A 228 -5.84 -20.99 -11.61
N GLU A 229 -7.10 -21.41 -11.53
CA GLU A 229 -8.24 -20.55 -11.23
C GLU A 229 -8.16 -20.03 -9.79
N GLN A 230 -7.80 -20.88 -8.84
CA GLN A 230 -7.55 -20.48 -7.45
C GLN A 230 -6.38 -19.49 -7.38
N SER A 231 -5.28 -19.76 -8.09
CA SER A 231 -4.14 -18.85 -8.18
C SER A 231 -4.52 -17.48 -8.76
N ALA A 232 -5.29 -17.46 -9.86
CA ALA A 232 -5.80 -16.22 -10.45
C ALA A 232 -6.74 -15.46 -9.51
N LEU A 233 -7.59 -16.16 -8.75
CA LEU A 233 -8.47 -15.54 -7.76
C LEU A 233 -7.67 -14.92 -6.61
N ASN A 234 -6.69 -15.63 -6.08
CA ASN A 234 -5.76 -15.11 -5.09
C ASN A 234 -5.01 -13.88 -5.61
N GLN A 235 -4.56 -13.89 -6.87
CA GLN A 235 -3.93 -12.73 -7.51
C GLN A 235 -4.88 -11.54 -7.64
N ARG A 236 -6.15 -11.75 -8.04
CA ARG A 236 -7.15 -10.68 -8.09
C ARG A 236 -7.30 -10.01 -6.74
N SER A 237 -7.35 -10.78 -5.66
CA SER A 237 -7.39 -10.23 -4.30
C SER A 237 -6.18 -9.34 -4.00
N CYS A 238 -4.98 -9.70 -4.44
CA CYS A 238 -3.79 -8.86 -4.29
C CYS A 238 -3.87 -7.58 -5.12
N ASN A 239 -4.32 -7.69 -6.38
CA ASN A 239 -4.39 -6.58 -7.33
C ASN A 239 -5.40 -5.49 -6.95
N THR A 240 -6.32 -5.76 -6.01
CA THR A 240 -7.22 -4.75 -5.46
C THR A 240 -6.48 -3.51 -4.90
N CYS A 241 -5.30 -3.73 -4.33
CA CYS A 241 -4.47 -2.67 -3.73
C CYS A 241 -3.46 -2.04 -4.70
N HIS A 242 -3.41 -2.50 -5.96
CA HIS A 242 -2.42 -2.08 -6.93
C HIS A 242 -2.94 -0.90 -7.74
N VAL A 243 -2.12 0.12 -7.97
CA VAL A 243 -2.60 1.46 -8.35
C VAL A 243 -2.35 1.85 -9.82
N GLY A 244 -3.25 2.63 -10.41
CA GLY A 244 -3.16 3.33 -11.70
C GLY A 244 -3.33 4.84 -11.48
N CYS A 245 -3.39 5.63 -12.55
CA CYS A 245 -3.47 7.10 -12.45
C CYS A 245 -4.68 7.56 -11.63
N LEU A 246 -5.84 6.94 -11.84
CA LEU A 246 -7.10 7.38 -11.25
C LEU A 246 -7.19 7.01 -9.77
N ASP A 247 -6.44 6.01 -9.30
CA ASP A 247 -6.46 5.63 -7.89
C ASP A 247 -5.92 6.71 -6.96
N CYS A 248 -4.98 7.51 -7.45
CA CYS A 248 -4.33 8.57 -6.69
C CYS A 248 -4.95 9.94 -6.97
N HIS A 249 -5.25 10.22 -8.25
CA HIS A 249 -5.56 11.56 -8.72
C HIS A 249 -7.06 11.85 -8.81
N TYR A 250 -7.92 10.83 -8.99
CA TYR A 250 -9.35 11.07 -9.12
C TYR A 250 -10.03 11.14 -7.75
N ASP A 251 -10.71 12.24 -7.47
CA ASP A 251 -11.30 12.56 -6.18
C ASP A 251 -12.67 13.20 -6.36
N PRO A 252 -13.70 12.40 -6.71
CA PRO A 252 -15.05 12.94 -6.91
C PRO A 252 -15.57 13.58 -5.63
N GLN A 253 -16.18 14.76 -5.75
CA GLN A 253 -16.72 15.54 -4.65
C GLN A 253 -18.21 15.84 -4.88
N PRO A 254 -18.99 16.12 -3.81
CA PRO A 254 -20.30 16.73 -3.98
C PRO A 254 -20.15 18.03 -4.78
N THR A 255 -21.10 18.28 -5.69
CA THR A 255 -21.15 19.55 -6.40
C THR A 255 -21.40 20.69 -5.42
N ASP A 256 -20.70 21.80 -5.64
CA ASP A 256 -20.72 22.96 -4.76
C ASP A 256 -20.99 24.21 -5.60
N PRO A 257 -22.20 24.81 -5.53
CA PRO A 257 -22.53 26.00 -6.29
C PRO A 257 -21.58 27.18 -6.03
N ALA A 258 -20.97 27.25 -4.84
CA ALA A 258 -20.00 28.28 -4.49
C ALA A 258 -18.58 27.97 -5.01
N ASN A 259 -18.32 26.73 -5.43
CA ASN A 259 -17.04 26.30 -5.97
C ASN A 259 -17.24 25.38 -7.19
N PRO A 260 -17.33 25.95 -8.41
CA PRO A 260 -17.60 25.19 -9.63
C PRO A 260 -16.48 24.19 -10.03
N LYS A 261 -15.34 24.20 -9.32
CA LYS A 261 -14.26 23.21 -9.48
C LYS A 261 -14.56 21.89 -8.76
N ARG A 262 -15.63 21.84 -7.95
CA ARG A 262 -16.05 20.64 -7.22
C ARG A 262 -17.17 19.93 -7.94
N GLY A 263 -17.01 18.63 -8.13
CA GLY A 263 -18.05 17.74 -8.62
C GLY A 263 -17.50 16.36 -8.91
N ILE A 264 -18.19 15.61 -9.76
CA ILE A 264 -17.82 14.22 -10.01
C ILE A 264 -16.51 14.14 -10.79
N HIS A 265 -16.18 15.12 -11.65
CA HIS A 265 -14.95 15.13 -12.45
C HIS A 265 -13.78 15.86 -11.74
N THR A 266 -13.73 15.86 -10.42
CA THR A 266 -12.65 16.52 -9.67
C THR A 266 -11.40 15.64 -9.62
N PHE A 267 -10.23 16.25 -9.92
CA PHE A 267 -8.93 15.61 -9.84
C PHE A 267 -7.97 16.43 -8.97
N ASN A 268 -7.04 15.75 -8.31
CA ASN A 268 -5.98 16.37 -7.53
C ASN A 268 -4.64 16.21 -8.24
N ARG A 269 -3.97 17.32 -8.57
CA ARG A 269 -2.59 17.29 -9.11
C ARG A 269 -1.62 16.61 -8.15
N VAL A 270 -1.73 16.92 -6.86
CA VAL A 270 -0.99 16.28 -5.77
C VAL A 270 -1.97 15.38 -5.03
N PRO A 271 -1.78 14.05 -5.02
CA PRO A 271 -2.67 13.13 -4.31
C PRO A 271 -2.84 13.52 -2.84
N LYS A 272 -4.09 13.51 -2.37
CA LYS A 272 -4.37 13.68 -0.96
C LYS A 272 -3.90 12.45 -0.18
N PRO A 273 -3.51 12.59 1.10
CA PRO A 273 -3.11 11.45 1.92
C PRO A 273 -4.11 10.26 1.88
N GLU A 274 -5.41 10.54 1.81
CA GLU A 274 -6.47 9.53 1.81
C GLU A 274 -6.45 8.67 0.54
N SER A 275 -5.96 9.22 -0.59
CA SER A 275 -5.78 8.47 -1.84
C SER A 275 -4.76 7.33 -1.66
N CYS A 276 -3.70 7.55 -0.87
CA CYS A 276 -2.74 6.49 -0.54
C CYS A 276 -3.41 5.33 0.22
N TYR A 277 -4.50 5.61 0.92
CA TYR A 277 -5.26 4.63 1.70
C TYR A 277 -6.49 4.09 0.93
N GLY A 278 -6.64 4.40 -0.36
CA GLY A 278 -7.68 3.86 -1.24
C GLY A 278 -8.74 4.88 -1.69
N GLY A 279 -8.72 6.11 -1.16
CA GLY A 279 -9.60 7.21 -1.59
C GLY A 279 -11.10 7.00 -1.31
N GLY A 280 -11.44 6.04 -0.45
CA GLY A 280 -12.81 5.71 -0.04
C GLY A 280 -13.56 4.77 -0.97
N ARG A 281 -12.85 3.91 -1.69
CA ARG A 281 -13.43 2.99 -2.70
C ARG A 281 -13.56 1.55 -2.20
N GLY A 282 -13.53 1.35 -0.88
CA GLY A 282 -13.42 0.05 -0.24
C GLY A 282 -12.03 -0.60 -0.35
N GLN A 283 -11.05 0.10 -0.97
CA GLN A 283 -9.66 -0.33 -1.03
C GLN A 283 -8.86 0.10 0.18
N ILE A 284 -7.81 -0.66 0.48
CA ILE A 284 -6.99 -0.49 1.70
C ILE A 284 -5.50 -0.53 1.34
N CYS A 285 -5.08 0.21 0.30
CA CYS A 285 -3.74 0.09 -0.29
C CYS A 285 -2.62 0.25 0.76
N HIS A 286 -2.54 1.40 1.42
CA HIS A 286 -1.61 1.63 2.53
C HIS A 286 -2.20 1.36 3.92
N ALA A 287 -3.52 1.42 4.13
CA ALA A 287 -4.07 1.06 5.45
C ALA A 287 -3.83 -0.43 5.79
N GLY A 288 -3.75 -1.33 4.81
CA GLY A 288 -3.43 -2.74 5.07
C GLY A 288 -2.01 -2.89 5.62
N PRO A 289 -0.98 -2.44 4.90
CA PRO A 289 0.41 -2.47 5.36
C PRO A 289 0.70 -1.60 6.58
N GLU A 290 0.18 -0.39 6.68
CA GLU A 290 0.57 0.58 7.71
C GLU A 290 -0.30 0.46 8.97
N GLU A 291 -1.63 0.48 8.85
CA GLU A 291 -2.54 0.37 10.01
C GLU A 291 -2.68 -1.06 10.50
N ARG A 292 -2.80 -2.04 9.59
CA ARG A 292 -3.07 -3.43 9.99
C ARG A 292 -1.78 -4.21 10.24
N ARG A 293 -0.84 -4.21 9.30
CA ARG A 293 0.38 -5.04 9.40
C ARG A 293 1.44 -4.44 10.31
N ARG A 294 1.83 -3.18 10.09
CA ARG A 294 2.81 -2.48 10.94
C ARG A 294 2.18 -2.00 12.24
N GLY A 295 0.88 -1.73 12.25
CA GLY A 295 0.14 -1.33 13.44
C GLY A 295 0.31 0.12 13.88
N ALA A 296 1.07 0.88 13.12
CA ALA A 296 1.31 2.28 13.38
C ALA A 296 1.13 3.01 12.07
N GLY A 297 -0.12 3.10 11.63
CA GLY A 297 -0.47 3.89 10.47
C GLY A 297 -0.68 5.35 10.83
N TYR A 298 -0.96 6.12 9.79
CA TYR A 298 -0.90 7.58 9.83
C TYR A 298 -2.25 8.21 10.22
N PHE A 299 -3.37 7.54 9.90
CA PHE A 299 -4.70 8.15 9.99
C PHE A 299 -5.47 7.81 11.25
N GLY A 300 -5.28 6.63 11.84
CA GLY A 300 -6.11 6.22 12.97
C GLY A 300 -7.60 6.11 12.59
N GLY A 301 -8.50 6.38 13.55
CA GLY A 301 -9.95 6.45 13.35
C GLY A 301 -10.51 5.22 12.63
N SER A 302 -11.35 5.44 11.61
CA SER A 302 -11.94 4.38 10.78
C SER A 302 -10.96 3.59 9.91
N TYR A 303 -9.69 4.00 9.83
CA TYR A 303 -8.63 3.23 9.17
C TYR A 303 -7.96 2.23 10.11
N ALA A 304 -7.98 2.50 11.42
CA ALA A 304 -7.32 1.68 12.43
C ALA A 304 -8.13 0.44 12.81
N ASN A 305 -7.43 -0.58 13.33
CA ASN A 305 -8.02 -1.78 13.90
C ASN A 305 -7.29 -2.09 15.22
N PRO A 306 -7.91 -1.98 16.40
CA PRO A 306 -9.29 -1.54 16.64
C PRO A 306 -9.59 -0.14 16.08
N GLU A 307 -10.85 0.11 15.70
CA GLU A 307 -11.30 1.41 15.22
C GLU A 307 -11.23 2.46 16.36
N GLY A 308 -11.00 3.73 16.00
CA GLY A 308 -11.01 4.83 16.95
C GLY A 308 -9.64 5.18 17.55
N MET A 309 -8.57 4.51 17.12
CA MET A 309 -7.20 4.88 17.53
C MET A 309 -6.84 6.30 17.08
N GLU A 310 -6.07 7.02 17.89
CA GLU A 310 -5.58 8.35 17.54
C GLU A 310 -4.68 8.33 16.27
N PRO A 311 -4.76 9.39 15.43
CA PRO A 311 -3.89 9.57 14.28
C PRO A 311 -2.45 9.86 14.69
N ASP A 312 -1.54 9.83 13.70
CA ASP A 312 -0.19 10.35 13.86
C ASP A 312 -0.20 11.87 14.12
N ILE A 313 0.70 12.38 14.97
CA ILE A 313 0.81 13.82 15.23
C ILE A 313 1.03 14.65 13.96
N HIS A 314 1.73 14.11 12.96
CA HIS A 314 1.94 14.76 11.67
C HIS A 314 0.64 14.89 10.88
N GLN A 315 -0.26 13.90 10.98
CA GLN A 315 -1.62 13.98 10.41
C GLN A 315 -2.42 15.09 11.09
N ALA A 316 -2.40 15.14 12.43
CA ALA A 316 -3.08 16.19 13.19
C ALA A 316 -2.55 17.60 12.86
N LYS A 317 -1.27 17.68 12.45
CA LYS A 317 -0.62 18.92 11.97
C LYS A 317 -0.70 19.11 10.46
N LYS A 318 -1.49 18.31 9.74
CA LYS A 318 -1.74 18.39 8.29
C LYS A 318 -0.49 18.26 7.42
N VAL A 319 0.52 17.52 7.88
CA VAL A 319 1.72 17.17 7.10
C VAL A 319 1.43 15.89 6.31
N GLY A 320 1.16 16.00 5.02
CA GLY A 320 0.73 14.91 4.16
C GLY A 320 1.84 13.89 3.83
N CYS A 321 1.44 12.75 3.27
CA CYS A 321 2.36 11.66 2.92
C CYS A 321 3.54 12.14 2.06
N LEU A 322 3.25 12.96 1.04
CA LEU A 322 4.22 13.43 0.06
C LEU A 322 5.11 14.58 0.59
N ASP A 323 4.80 15.16 1.74
CA ASP A 323 5.68 16.13 2.41
C ASP A 323 6.90 15.41 3.02
N CYS A 324 6.67 14.20 3.54
CA CYS A 324 7.71 13.35 4.12
C CYS A 324 8.36 12.42 3.08
N HIS A 325 7.56 11.82 2.20
CA HIS A 325 8.00 10.85 1.20
C HIS A 325 8.39 11.53 -0.10
N GLU A 326 9.70 11.66 -0.34
CA GLU A 326 10.26 12.29 -1.54
C GLU A 326 9.69 11.67 -2.82
N ASN A 327 9.24 12.53 -3.74
CA ASN A 327 8.65 12.18 -5.03
C ASN A 327 9.22 13.08 -6.14
N SER A 328 8.79 12.84 -7.38
CA SER A 328 9.17 13.62 -8.57
C SER A 328 8.85 15.12 -8.48
N GLY A 329 7.83 15.51 -7.71
CA GLY A 329 7.48 16.92 -7.48
C GLY A 329 8.39 17.66 -6.49
N SER A 330 9.21 16.93 -5.73
CA SER A 330 10.06 17.49 -4.66
C SER A 330 11.55 17.60 -5.01
N LYS A 331 12.05 16.86 -6.03
CA LYS A 331 13.42 16.94 -6.56
C LYS A 331 13.51 16.51 -8.03
N SER A 332 14.39 17.16 -8.79
CA SER A 332 14.79 16.73 -10.14
C SER A 332 15.58 15.42 -10.07
N GLY A 333 14.97 14.30 -10.49
CA GLY A 333 15.66 13.02 -10.65
C GLY A 333 14.83 11.77 -10.33
N LEU A 334 13.69 11.90 -9.62
CA LEU A 334 12.72 10.81 -9.47
C LEU A 334 11.60 10.99 -10.49
N GLY A 335 11.18 9.92 -11.17
CA GLY A 335 10.02 9.93 -12.07
C GLY A 335 8.69 9.79 -11.32
N HIS A 336 7.58 10.14 -11.96
CA HIS A 336 6.22 9.95 -11.46
C HIS A 336 5.97 8.51 -10.98
N GLY A 337 5.31 8.35 -9.84
CA GLY A 337 5.11 7.04 -9.19
C GLY A 337 6.32 6.48 -8.44
N MET A 338 7.47 7.16 -8.47
CA MET A 338 8.61 6.84 -7.62
C MET A 338 8.54 7.61 -6.30
N ILE A 339 8.25 6.89 -5.21
CA ILE A 339 8.09 7.47 -3.88
C ILE A 339 9.09 6.81 -2.93
N LYS A 340 9.99 7.60 -2.34
CA LYS A 340 10.95 7.08 -1.36
C LYS A 340 10.23 6.64 -0.09
N ARG A 341 10.54 5.43 0.37
CA ARG A 341 9.93 4.88 1.59
C ARG A 341 10.45 5.60 2.85
N GLN A 342 11.71 6.00 2.88
CA GLN A 342 12.30 6.63 4.06
C GLN A 342 11.93 8.11 4.11
N GLY A 343 11.22 8.51 5.17
CA GLY A 343 11.05 9.91 5.55
C GLY A 343 12.32 10.47 6.19
N ARG A 344 12.51 11.79 6.10
CA ARG A 344 13.66 12.50 6.66
C ARG A 344 13.23 13.48 7.75
N CYS A 345 13.40 13.08 9.01
CA CYS A 345 13.04 13.93 10.15
C CYS A 345 13.85 15.24 10.19
N ASP A 346 15.08 15.24 9.69
CA ASP A 346 15.96 16.40 9.70
C ASP A 346 15.51 17.54 8.78
N ARG A 347 14.61 17.28 7.82
CA ARG A 347 14.00 18.34 7.01
C ARG A 347 13.16 19.31 7.83
N CYS A 348 12.58 18.84 8.95
CA CYS A 348 11.70 19.64 9.81
C CYS A 348 12.23 19.77 11.25
N HIS A 349 13.10 18.85 11.67
CA HIS A 349 13.63 18.72 13.03
C HIS A 349 15.16 18.70 13.06
N GLU A 350 15.81 19.54 12.24
CA GLU A 350 17.26 19.60 12.08
C GLU A 350 18.01 19.63 13.42
N ARG A 351 17.61 20.56 14.31
CA ARG A 351 18.24 20.73 15.63
C ARG A 351 18.12 19.49 16.51
N GLN A 352 16.93 18.87 16.54
CA GLN A 352 16.68 17.67 17.34
C GLN A 352 17.45 16.47 16.78
N VAL A 353 17.49 16.31 15.46
CA VAL A 353 18.26 15.23 14.82
C VAL A 353 19.76 15.42 15.03
N ALA A 354 20.27 16.66 14.96
CA ALA A 354 21.66 16.97 15.25
C ALA A 354 22.01 16.68 16.72
N SER A 355 21.15 17.10 17.66
CA SER A 355 21.33 16.83 19.09
C SER A 355 21.28 15.32 19.39
N HIS A 356 20.33 14.58 18.81
CA HIS A 356 20.18 13.12 18.98
C HIS A 356 21.47 12.36 18.64
N LYS A 357 22.18 12.78 17.59
CA LYS A 357 23.46 12.16 17.17
C LYS A 357 24.57 12.27 18.23
N LEU A 358 24.44 13.21 19.16
CA LEU A 358 25.39 13.44 20.26
C LEU A 358 24.99 12.71 21.55
N THR A 359 23.83 12.06 21.59
CA THR A 359 23.32 11.38 22.79
C THR A 359 23.82 9.94 22.93
N LEU A 360 23.64 9.35 24.11
CA LEU A 360 23.82 7.90 24.33
C LEU A 360 22.89 7.05 23.45
N HIS A 361 21.73 7.59 23.09
CA HIS A 361 20.72 6.95 22.26
C HIS A 361 20.91 7.20 20.75
N LYS A 362 22.06 7.72 20.30
CA LYS A 362 22.33 8.01 18.87
C LYS A 362 22.13 6.83 17.92
N THR A 363 22.19 5.60 18.41
CA THR A 363 21.95 4.37 17.65
C THR A 363 20.49 3.93 17.65
N LEU A 364 19.54 4.70 18.21
CA LEU A 364 18.10 4.48 18.09
C LEU A 364 17.51 5.26 16.93
N SER A 365 16.53 4.67 16.25
CA SER A 365 15.62 5.39 15.36
C SER A 365 14.67 6.28 16.17
N CYS A 366 14.19 7.38 15.59
CA CYS A 366 13.26 8.28 16.29
C CYS A 366 11.96 7.55 16.62
N GLU A 367 11.49 6.73 15.68
CA GLU A 367 10.34 5.83 15.82
C GLU A 367 10.47 4.92 17.05
N ALA A 368 11.69 4.47 17.36
CA ALA A 368 11.93 3.59 18.51
C ALA A 368 11.53 4.26 19.82
N CYS A 369 11.62 5.59 19.95
CA CYS A 369 11.23 6.30 21.16
C CYS A 369 9.80 6.86 21.08
N HIS A 370 9.37 7.28 19.90
CA HIS A 370 8.15 8.07 19.72
C HIS A 370 6.91 7.27 19.35
N ILE A 371 7.02 5.95 19.15
CA ILE A 371 5.86 5.08 18.90
C ILE A 371 5.59 4.25 20.15
N GLN A 372 4.36 4.39 20.69
CA GLN A 372 3.97 3.74 21.93
C GLN A 372 2.92 2.66 21.77
N ASN A 373 2.03 2.74 20.78
CA ASN A 373 0.94 1.77 20.63
C ASN A 373 0.90 1.25 19.20
N ILE A 374 0.94 -0.07 19.07
CA ILE A 374 1.00 -0.75 17.77
C ILE A 374 -0.24 -1.64 17.63
N SER A 375 -1.22 -1.13 16.90
CA SER A 375 -2.51 -1.77 16.64
C SER A 375 -2.44 -2.80 15.50
N GLY A 376 -3.56 -3.33 15.02
CA GLY A 376 -3.64 -4.18 13.84
C GLY A 376 -3.39 -5.66 14.14
N TYR A 377 -2.86 -6.40 13.17
CA TYR A 377 -2.71 -7.87 13.19
C TYR A 377 -1.82 -8.34 14.34
N GLN A 378 -2.36 -9.15 15.23
CA GLN A 378 -1.65 -9.85 16.31
C GLN A 378 -1.40 -11.32 15.98
N GLY A 379 -1.86 -11.77 14.80
CA GLY A 379 -1.61 -13.07 14.20
C GLY A 379 -2.20 -13.10 12.81
N THR A 380 -1.58 -13.82 11.87
CA THR A 380 -2.20 -14.03 10.55
C THR A 380 -1.76 -15.37 9.97
N PHE A 381 -2.72 -16.15 9.48
CA PHE A 381 -2.47 -17.52 9.02
C PHE A 381 -3.07 -17.73 7.64
N TRP A 382 -2.30 -18.39 6.77
CA TRP A 382 -2.72 -18.76 5.43
C TRP A 382 -3.04 -20.23 5.38
N GLY A 383 -4.29 -20.58 5.12
CA GLY A 383 -4.74 -21.97 5.12
C GLY A 383 -5.97 -22.20 4.26
N PRO A 384 -6.45 -23.45 4.18
CA PRO A 384 -7.69 -23.78 3.48
C PRO A 384 -8.85 -22.93 3.96
N GLY A 385 -9.61 -22.36 3.02
CA GLY A 385 -10.77 -21.52 3.32
C GLY A 385 -11.50 -21.07 2.06
N LYS A 386 -12.41 -20.10 2.21
CA LYS A 386 -13.25 -19.59 1.12
C LYS A 386 -12.89 -18.15 0.77
N LEU A 387 -12.26 -17.95 -0.38
CA LEU A 387 -12.01 -16.61 -0.93
C LEU A 387 -13.10 -16.29 -1.96
N ALA A 388 -13.84 -15.21 -1.76
CA ALA A 388 -14.86 -14.75 -2.72
C ALA A 388 -15.88 -15.84 -3.15
N GLY A 389 -16.24 -16.73 -2.23
CA GLY A 389 -17.17 -17.84 -2.47
C GLY A 389 -16.56 -19.11 -3.07
N SER A 390 -15.25 -19.15 -3.34
CA SER A 390 -14.53 -20.32 -3.85
C SER A 390 -13.55 -20.87 -2.82
N ASN A 391 -13.47 -22.20 -2.72
CA ASN A 391 -12.46 -22.85 -1.88
C ASN A 391 -11.06 -22.60 -2.46
N THR A 392 -10.10 -22.33 -1.58
CA THR A 392 -8.68 -22.19 -1.91
C THR A 392 -7.82 -22.71 -0.76
N PRO A 393 -6.66 -23.33 -1.03
CA PRO A 393 -5.70 -23.66 0.03
C PRO A 393 -5.05 -22.44 0.68
N PHE A 394 -5.23 -21.24 0.08
CA PHE A 394 -4.59 -20.00 0.52
C PHE A 394 -5.63 -18.91 0.81
N PHE A 395 -6.50 -19.15 1.78
CA PHE A 395 -7.28 -18.09 2.42
C PHE A 395 -6.47 -17.49 3.57
N LYS A 396 -6.55 -16.17 3.75
CA LYS A 396 -5.83 -15.47 4.80
C LYS A 396 -6.75 -15.15 5.97
N TYR A 397 -6.63 -15.92 7.05
CA TYR A 397 -7.22 -15.62 8.35
C TYR A 397 -6.37 -14.55 9.03
N LYS A 398 -6.85 -13.31 9.03
CA LYS A 398 -6.05 -12.14 9.39
C LYS A 398 -6.64 -11.29 10.49
N GLU A 399 -7.94 -11.40 10.80
CA GLU A 399 -8.59 -10.47 11.72
C GLU A 399 -8.36 -10.79 13.20
N TYR A 400 -7.14 -11.22 13.56
CA TYR A 400 -6.64 -11.16 14.94
C TYR A 400 -6.22 -9.72 15.24
N TYR A 401 -7.14 -8.87 15.66
CA TYR A 401 -6.88 -7.44 15.87
C TYR A 401 -6.70 -7.11 17.33
N GLY A 402 -5.70 -6.29 17.65
CA GLY A 402 -5.41 -5.91 19.03
C GLY A 402 -4.35 -4.84 19.10
N ILE A 403 -3.86 -4.55 20.30
CA ILE A 403 -2.83 -3.52 20.55
C ILE A 403 -1.67 -4.15 21.29
N MET A 404 -0.47 -4.04 20.71
CA MET A 404 0.79 -4.26 21.42
C MET A 404 1.28 -2.92 21.94
N LYS A 405 1.38 -2.79 23.26
CA LYS A 405 2.02 -1.63 23.89
C LYS A 405 3.51 -1.71 23.60
N GLU A 406 4.06 -0.65 23.05
CA GLU A 406 5.45 -0.41 22.68
C GLU A 406 6.06 -1.43 21.69
N PRO A 407 6.86 -0.97 20.70
CA PRO A 407 7.56 -1.89 19.82
C PRO A 407 8.64 -2.68 20.55
N ILE A 408 8.82 -3.93 20.12
CA ILE A 408 10.09 -4.63 20.28
C ILE A 408 11.12 -3.95 19.38
N LEU A 409 12.33 -3.75 19.91
CA LEU A 409 13.45 -3.21 19.15
C LEU A 409 14.36 -4.32 18.69
N ILE A 410 14.79 -4.22 17.43
CA ILE A 410 15.85 -5.05 16.86
C ILE A 410 16.93 -4.16 16.25
N ARG A 411 18.13 -4.72 16.06
CA ARG A 411 19.16 -4.04 15.28
C ARG A 411 18.88 -4.21 13.79
N ASP A 412 18.98 -3.14 13.04
CA ASP A 412 18.93 -3.17 11.58
C ASP A 412 20.24 -3.69 10.96
N GLN A 413 20.30 -3.76 9.62
CA GLN A 413 21.50 -4.17 8.87
C GLN A 413 22.74 -3.29 9.08
N ASN A 414 22.62 -2.17 9.80
CA ASN A 414 23.68 -1.24 10.18
C ASN A 414 23.93 -1.19 11.71
N GLY A 415 23.26 -2.05 12.48
CA GLY A 415 23.39 -2.07 13.94
C GLY A 415 22.59 -0.98 14.66
N ARG A 416 21.74 -0.22 13.96
CA ARG A 416 20.84 0.78 14.57
C ARG A 416 19.60 0.09 15.11
N TRP A 417 19.17 0.44 16.31
CA TRP A 417 17.93 -0.04 16.91
C TRP A 417 16.71 0.58 16.23
N ILE A 418 15.85 -0.27 15.68
CA ILE A 418 14.59 0.08 15.01
C ILE A 418 13.41 -0.61 15.71
N PRO A 419 12.23 0.01 15.72
CA PRO A 419 11.03 -0.64 16.21
C PRO A 419 10.45 -1.60 15.17
N VAL A 420 10.06 -2.78 15.61
CA VAL A 420 9.32 -3.77 14.83
C VAL A 420 8.09 -4.23 15.60
N LYS A 421 7.14 -4.80 14.85
CA LYS A 421 5.99 -5.50 15.41
C LYS A 421 6.11 -7.01 15.17
N PRO A 422 6.60 -7.79 16.14
CA PRO A 422 6.58 -9.25 16.03
C PRO A 422 5.17 -9.80 16.19
N PHE A 423 4.71 -10.60 15.23
CA PHE A 423 3.48 -11.38 15.38
C PHE A 423 3.59 -12.73 14.65
N PRO A 424 2.88 -13.78 15.10
CA PRO A 424 3.01 -15.12 14.56
C PRO A 424 2.33 -15.22 13.19
N MET A 425 3.01 -15.89 12.27
CA MET A 425 2.49 -16.22 10.96
C MET A 425 2.75 -17.68 10.60
N ALA A 426 1.85 -18.25 9.79
CA ALA A 426 2.08 -19.52 9.13
C ALA A 426 1.37 -19.58 7.78
N VAL A 427 1.92 -20.41 6.89
CA VAL A 427 1.19 -20.90 5.72
C VAL A 427 1.16 -22.42 5.77
N LEU A 428 -0.04 -22.95 5.58
CA LEU A 428 -0.32 -24.37 5.74
C LEU A 428 -0.12 -25.12 4.42
N ASN A 429 -0.09 -26.45 4.53
CA ASN A 429 0.02 -27.36 3.39
C ASN A 429 1.27 -27.12 2.54
N GLN A 430 2.41 -26.84 3.18
CA GLN A 430 3.70 -26.75 2.47
C GLN A 430 4.41 -28.10 2.48
N LYS A 431 5.00 -28.49 1.35
CA LYS A 431 5.78 -29.73 1.28
C LYS A 431 7.17 -29.53 1.85
N GLU A 432 7.91 -28.53 1.44
CA GLU A 432 9.30 -28.36 1.85
C GLU A 432 9.64 -26.88 2.04
N SER A 433 10.80 -26.62 2.64
CA SER A 433 11.37 -25.29 2.77
C SER A 433 12.88 -25.38 2.92
N ALA A 434 13.59 -24.69 2.04
CA ALA A 434 15.05 -24.58 2.09
C ALA A 434 15.53 -23.36 2.89
N LEU A 435 14.63 -22.69 3.61
CA LEU A 435 14.95 -21.55 4.48
C LEU A 435 15.62 -22.05 5.77
N LYS A 436 16.57 -21.27 6.29
CA LYS A 436 17.26 -21.56 7.55
C LYS A 436 16.61 -20.79 8.71
N PRO A 437 16.31 -21.43 9.86
CA PRO A 437 15.77 -20.72 11.02
C PRO A 437 16.62 -19.52 11.44
N GLY A 438 15.98 -18.45 11.92
CA GLY A 438 16.65 -17.23 12.38
C GLY A 438 16.10 -15.94 11.77
N LEU A 439 16.75 -14.82 12.07
CA LEU A 439 16.41 -13.49 11.58
C LEU A 439 16.90 -13.28 10.14
N HIS A 440 16.01 -12.78 9.28
CA HIS A 440 16.28 -12.46 7.88
C HIS A 440 15.77 -11.08 7.51
N TRP A 441 16.46 -10.44 6.56
CA TRP A 441 16.05 -9.17 5.96
C TRP A 441 15.42 -9.39 4.60
N ARG A 442 14.27 -8.76 4.35
CA ARG A 442 13.55 -8.94 3.08
C ARG A 442 14.26 -8.31 1.90
N TRP A 443 15.09 -7.30 2.17
CA TRP A 443 15.78 -6.52 1.17
C TRP A 443 17.25 -6.31 1.55
N PRO A 444 18.15 -6.26 0.55
CA PRO A 444 19.52 -5.82 0.77
C PRO A 444 19.59 -4.47 1.50
N LYS A 445 20.70 -4.25 2.18
CA LYS A 445 21.02 -3.02 2.91
C LYS A 445 20.86 -1.76 2.05
N GLU A 446 21.23 -1.84 0.78
CA GLU A 446 21.16 -0.73 -0.17
C GLU A 446 20.21 -1.08 -1.32
N LEU A 447 19.30 -0.15 -1.61
CA LEU A 447 18.38 -0.23 -2.76
C LEU A 447 18.53 1.06 -3.57
N PRO A 448 18.96 0.98 -4.85
CA PRO A 448 19.27 2.16 -5.67
C PRO A 448 18.16 3.22 -5.72
N ASP A 449 16.91 2.82 -5.93
CA ASP A 449 15.84 3.77 -6.26
C ASP A 449 14.91 4.16 -5.11
N LEU A 450 14.86 3.35 -4.04
CA LEU A 450 13.84 3.46 -3.00
C LEU A 450 14.40 3.59 -1.57
N GLN A 451 15.72 3.42 -1.42
CA GLN A 451 16.39 3.31 -0.14
C GLN A 451 15.83 2.16 0.73
N ARG A 452 16.41 1.98 1.91
CA ARG A 452 16.26 0.81 2.77
C ARG A 452 14.85 0.70 3.37
N THR A 453 14.28 -0.51 3.40
CA THR A 453 12.94 -0.76 4.00
C THR A 453 12.99 -1.15 5.46
N ASP A 454 14.08 -1.80 5.88
CA ASP A 454 14.25 -2.39 7.21
C ASP A 454 13.12 -3.36 7.60
N ASP A 455 12.48 -4.00 6.60
CA ASP A 455 11.51 -5.04 6.86
C ASP A 455 12.22 -6.37 7.07
N ALA A 456 11.96 -7.01 8.22
CA ALA A 456 12.53 -8.28 8.62
C ALA A 456 11.46 -9.37 8.80
N TYR A 457 11.94 -10.61 8.90
CA TYR A 457 11.15 -11.73 9.37
C TYR A 457 12.05 -12.74 10.07
N GLY A 458 11.46 -13.51 11.00
CA GLY A 458 12.11 -14.61 11.69
C GLY A 458 11.60 -15.90 11.11
N TYR A 459 12.37 -16.59 10.26
CA TYR A 459 11.95 -17.92 9.83
C TYR A 459 12.09 -18.87 11.01
N VAL A 460 11.00 -19.57 11.33
CA VAL A 460 10.96 -20.45 12.50
C VAL A 460 11.24 -21.89 12.06
N GLY A 461 10.52 -22.37 11.05
CA GLY A 461 10.66 -23.73 10.57
C GLY A 461 9.44 -24.23 9.82
N LEU A 462 9.50 -25.52 9.49
CA LEU A 462 8.42 -26.27 8.86
C LEU A 462 7.97 -27.35 9.85
N PHE A 463 6.70 -27.32 10.26
CA PHE A 463 6.20 -28.14 11.37
C PHE A 463 5.01 -29.02 10.96
N ASP A 464 5.06 -30.29 11.36
CA ASP A 464 3.93 -31.21 11.36
C ASP A 464 3.05 -31.02 12.62
N GLY A 465 2.06 -31.89 12.81
CA GLY A 465 1.22 -31.93 14.02
C GLY A 465 -0.11 -31.18 13.88
N LEU A 466 -0.52 -30.85 12.66
CA LEU A 466 -1.85 -30.33 12.35
C LEU A 466 -2.78 -31.49 11.95
N PRO A 467 -4.01 -31.61 12.48
CA PRO A 467 -4.86 -32.76 12.19
C PRO A 467 -5.32 -32.85 10.72
N GLU A 468 -5.71 -31.73 10.11
CA GLU A 468 -6.28 -31.69 8.75
C GLU A 468 -5.39 -31.02 7.70
N ASN A 469 -4.24 -30.50 8.11
CA ASN A 469 -3.28 -29.86 7.22
C ASN A 469 -1.97 -30.66 7.22
N ASN A 470 -1.21 -30.57 6.13
CA ASN A 470 0.18 -31.05 6.12
C ASN A 470 1.06 -30.10 6.96
N ARG A 471 2.28 -29.80 6.53
CA ARG A 471 3.19 -28.97 7.29
C ARG A 471 2.83 -27.49 7.22
N ALA A 472 3.02 -26.81 8.35
CA ALA A 472 2.97 -25.37 8.47
C ALA A 472 4.37 -24.77 8.34
N LEU A 473 4.57 -23.93 7.33
CA LEU A 473 5.74 -23.06 7.25
C LEU A 473 5.47 -21.86 8.14
N ALA A 474 6.17 -21.79 9.28
CA ALA A 474 5.97 -20.77 10.31
C ALA A 474 7.07 -19.70 10.29
N TRP A 475 6.68 -18.46 10.55
CA TRP A 475 7.61 -17.35 10.73
C TRP A 475 7.04 -16.29 11.67
N ILE A 476 7.92 -15.43 12.19
CA ILE A 476 7.56 -14.23 12.93
C ILE A 476 7.69 -13.05 11.98
N GLN A 477 6.60 -12.34 11.70
CA GLN A 477 6.65 -11.13 10.89
C GLN A 477 7.24 -9.99 11.72
N MET A 478 8.22 -9.25 11.18
CA MET A 478 8.88 -8.13 11.89
C MET A 478 9.11 -6.95 10.94
N ASP A 479 8.01 -6.38 10.41
CA ASP A 479 8.13 -5.17 9.59
C ASP A 479 8.49 -3.96 10.48
N LYS A 480 9.35 -3.07 9.98
CA LYS A 480 9.71 -1.83 10.70
C LYS A 480 8.46 -0.98 10.94
N VAL A 481 8.26 -0.50 12.15
CA VAL A 481 7.16 0.42 12.46
C VAL A 481 7.59 1.86 12.10
N SER A 482 6.72 2.65 11.47
CA SER A 482 7.14 3.93 10.84
C SER A 482 6.26 5.16 11.08
N HIS A 483 5.01 5.03 11.54
CA HIS A 483 4.14 6.18 11.87
C HIS A 483 3.62 6.07 13.31
N LYS A 484 2.55 6.81 13.62
CA LYS A 484 1.94 6.95 14.94
C LYS A 484 2.89 7.57 15.97
N TYR A 485 3.61 8.59 15.52
CA TYR A 485 4.46 9.39 16.39
C TYR A 485 3.62 10.09 17.46
N GLY A 486 4.10 10.01 18.70
CA GLY A 486 3.54 10.69 19.85
C GLY A 486 4.63 11.09 20.85
N LYS A 487 4.24 11.16 22.12
CA LYS A 487 5.19 11.40 23.21
C LYS A 487 6.26 10.29 23.23
N SER A 488 7.47 10.64 23.66
CA SER A 488 8.50 9.63 23.89
C SER A 488 8.07 8.65 24.99
N ARG A 489 8.34 7.36 24.81
CA ARG A 489 8.13 6.34 25.86
C ARG A 489 9.11 6.54 27.03
N PRO A 490 8.76 6.12 28.26
CA PRO A 490 9.61 6.28 29.43
C PRO A 490 10.84 5.36 29.36
N CYS A 491 11.96 5.73 30.00
CA CYS A 491 13.17 4.88 30.01
C CYS A 491 12.93 3.47 30.59
N ALA A 492 11.95 3.34 31.49
CA ALA A 492 11.56 2.06 32.09
C ALA A 492 11.09 1.04 31.03
N SER A 493 10.42 1.49 29.95
CA SER A 493 9.93 0.59 28.89
C SER A 493 11.03 -0.23 28.21
N CYS A 494 12.28 0.22 28.31
CA CYS A 494 13.44 -0.41 27.67
C CYS A 494 14.44 -0.99 28.65
N HIS A 495 14.48 -0.50 29.88
CA HIS A 495 15.56 -0.79 30.81
C HIS A 495 15.11 -1.28 32.18
N GLU A 496 13.81 -1.50 32.37
CA GLU A 496 13.28 -2.03 33.64
C GLU A 496 13.51 -3.54 33.78
N LEU A 497 13.42 -4.29 32.69
CA LEU A 497 13.59 -5.73 32.73
C LEU A 497 15.07 -6.13 32.79
N PRO A 498 15.40 -7.20 33.55
CA PRO A 498 16.77 -7.67 33.69
C PRO A 498 17.34 -8.15 32.36
N ASP A 499 18.67 -8.13 32.25
CA ASP A 499 19.42 -8.64 31.10
C ASP A 499 19.05 -8.02 29.74
N GLY A 500 18.39 -6.85 29.74
CA GLY A 500 17.94 -6.20 28.52
C GLY A 500 16.75 -6.91 27.85
N GLU A 501 16.01 -7.74 28.58
CA GLU A 501 14.80 -8.36 28.06
C GLU A 501 13.77 -7.30 27.65
N GLN A 502 13.04 -7.59 26.58
CA GLN A 502 11.87 -6.87 26.14
C GLN A 502 10.68 -7.82 26.22
N ARG A 503 9.59 -7.41 26.88
CA ARG A 503 8.40 -8.23 27.05
C ARG A 503 7.15 -7.41 26.82
N GLN A 504 6.27 -7.92 25.96
CA GLN A 504 4.96 -7.31 25.72
C GLN A 504 3.85 -8.34 25.84
N HIS A 505 2.82 -7.98 26.60
CA HIS A 505 1.56 -8.73 26.67
C HIS A 505 0.61 -8.15 25.62
N VAL A 506 0.03 -9.02 24.82
CA VAL A 506 -0.82 -8.63 23.70
C VAL A 506 -2.16 -9.31 23.84
N GLU A 507 -3.22 -8.52 23.85
CA GLU A 507 -4.61 -8.97 23.77
C GLU A 507 -5.14 -8.70 22.36
N TRP A 508 -6.03 -9.56 21.89
CA TRP A 508 -6.60 -9.49 20.55
C TRP A 508 -7.98 -10.12 20.47
N ASP A 509 -8.75 -9.66 19.49
CA ASP A 509 -10.04 -10.19 19.09
C ASP A 509 -9.93 -10.80 17.69
N PHE A 510 -10.57 -11.93 17.46
CA PHE A 510 -10.72 -12.56 16.17
C PHE A 510 -12.12 -12.32 15.62
N THR A 511 -12.24 -11.75 14.42
CA THR A 511 -13.54 -11.49 13.76
C THR A 511 -13.64 -12.01 12.32
N ASP A 512 -12.64 -12.76 11.86
CA ASP A 512 -12.57 -13.23 10.47
C ASP A 512 -13.53 -14.40 10.21
N ALA A 513 -13.61 -14.82 8.95
CA ALA A 513 -14.34 -16.02 8.59
C ALA A 513 -13.81 -17.28 9.29
N GLY A 514 -14.71 -18.22 9.56
CA GLY A 514 -14.40 -19.59 9.95
C GLY A 514 -14.66 -19.94 11.42
N ALA A 515 -14.89 -18.95 12.27
CA ALA A 515 -15.36 -19.13 13.64
C ALA A 515 -16.32 -18.00 14.03
N LEU A 516 -17.12 -18.21 15.07
CA LEU A 516 -17.74 -17.08 15.79
C LEU A 516 -16.64 -16.19 16.39
N PRO A 517 -16.88 -14.87 16.59
CA PRO A 517 -15.88 -14.00 17.18
C PRO A 517 -15.38 -14.51 18.52
N PHE A 518 -14.08 -14.39 18.77
CA PHE A 518 -13.47 -14.78 20.05
C PHE A 518 -12.26 -13.93 20.41
N SER A 519 -11.99 -13.76 21.70
CA SER A 519 -10.84 -13.04 22.22
C SER A 519 -9.71 -13.96 22.66
N GLY A 520 -8.49 -13.42 22.71
CA GLY A 520 -7.32 -14.14 23.16
C GLY A 520 -6.14 -13.23 23.50
N SER A 521 -5.01 -13.86 23.82
CA SER A 521 -3.79 -13.16 24.20
C SER A 521 -2.54 -13.99 23.91
N HIS A 522 -1.39 -13.33 23.89
CA HIS A 522 -0.08 -13.97 23.86
C HIS A 522 0.98 -13.03 24.49
N VAL A 523 2.20 -13.55 24.66
CA VAL A 523 3.35 -12.78 25.13
C VAL A 523 4.45 -12.80 24.08
N VAL A 524 4.97 -11.62 23.74
CA VAL A 524 6.17 -11.46 22.93
C VAL A 524 7.36 -11.21 23.85
N VAL A 525 8.41 -12.03 23.74
CA VAL A 525 9.63 -11.90 24.55
C VAL A 525 10.84 -11.87 23.64
N ALA A 526 11.70 -10.87 23.81
CA ALA A 526 12.97 -10.74 23.09
C ALA A 526 14.11 -10.50 24.07
N GLY A 527 15.20 -11.26 23.96
CA GLY A 527 16.35 -11.16 24.85
C GLY A 527 17.56 -11.92 24.32
N LYS A 528 18.51 -12.26 25.21
CA LYS A 528 19.79 -12.90 24.84
C LYS A 528 19.65 -14.26 24.15
N LYS A 529 18.56 -14.99 24.42
CA LYS A 529 18.31 -16.35 23.90
C LYS A 529 17.55 -16.35 22.57
N GLY A 530 16.89 -15.25 22.23
CA GLY A 530 16.06 -15.21 21.03
C GLY A 530 14.89 -14.24 21.12
N LEU A 531 14.03 -14.35 20.13
CA LEU A 531 12.71 -13.74 20.08
C LEU A 531 11.67 -14.85 20.02
N SER A 532 10.68 -14.80 20.90
CA SER A 532 9.61 -15.80 21.00
C SER A 532 8.24 -15.15 21.15
N ILE A 533 7.23 -15.81 20.59
CA ILE A 533 5.81 -15.55 20.81
C ILE A 533 5.25 -16.80 21.45
N ARG A 534 4.82 -16.68 22.70
CA ARG A 534 4.44 -17.81 23.55
C ARG A 534 3.18 -17.51 24.34
N ASP A 535 2.68 -18.54 25.02
CA ASP A 535 1.49 -18.48 25.86
C ASP A 535 0.26 -18.00 25.07
N MET A 536 0.18 -18.38 23.79
CA MET A 536 -0.94 -18.00 22.94
C MET A 536 -2.18 -18.79 23.35
N LYS A 537 -3.19 -18.07 23.84
CA LYS A 537 -4.42 -18.62 24.40
C LYS A 537 -5.64 -17.84 23.93
N SER A 538 -6.79 -18.47 23.95
CA SER A 538 -8.08 -17.85 23.66
C SER A 538 -9.13 -18.31 24.65
N GLU A 539 -10.28 -17.65 24.62
CA GLU A 539 -11.51 -18.27 25.07
C GLU A 539 -11.93 -19.44 24.15
N LYS A 540 -13.10 -20.02 24.41
CA LYS A 540 -13.64 -21.12 23.59
C LYS A 540 -13.81 -20.66 22.13
N ILE A 541 -13.31 -21.48 21.19
CA ILE A 541 -13.44 -21.22 19.75
C ILE A 541 -14.56 -22.09 19.18
N ASP A 542 -15.64 -21.45 18.74
CA ASP A 542 -16.76 -22.11 18.06
C ASP A 542 -16.58 -22.00 16.54
N VAL A 543 -16.02 -23.06 15.94
CA VAL A 543 -15.70 -23.14 14.50
C VAL A 543 -16.99 -23.29 13.69
N LEU A 544 -17.09 -22.52 12.60
CA LEU A 544 -18.23 -22.56 11.69
C LEU A 544 -18.16 -23.75 10.72
N ASP A 545 -19.34 -24.18 10.25
CA ASP A 545 -19.46 -25.30 9.32
C ASP A 545 -18.63 -25.11 8.04
N GLY A 546 -17.91 -26.18 7.67
CA GLY A 546 -17.03 -26.19 6.51
C GLY A 546 -15.65 -25.55 6.72
N TYR A 547 -15.34 -25.11 7.94
CA TYR A 547 -14.00 -24.64 8.32
C TYR A 547 -13.32 -25.66 9.26
N ARG A 548 -12.03 -25.43 9.52
CA ARG A 548 -11.20 -26.27 10.39
C ARG A 548 -10.39 -25.39 11.32
N LEU A 549 -10.32 -25.78 12.60
CA LEU A 549 -9.57 -25.03 13.61
C LEU A 549 -8.09 -24.91 13.23
N SER A 550 -7.48 -25.98 12.74
CA SER A 550 -6.08 -26.01 12.32
C SER A 550 -5.77 -25.07 11.15
N SER A 551 -6.78 -24.66 10.38
CA SER A 551 -6.64 -23.71 9.27
C SER A 551 -6.57 -22.25 9.73
N LEU A 552 -7.43 -21.86 10.68
CA LEU A 552 -7.53 -20.48 11.15
C LEU A 552 -6.70 -20.21 12.40
N ALA A 553 -6.48 -21.20 13.26
CA ALA A 553 -5.76 -21.13 14.52
C ALA A 553 -4.70 -22.25 14.67
N PRO A 554 -3.69 -22.32 13.80
CA PRO A 554 -2.65 -23.37 13.86
C PRO A 554 -1.85 -23.35 15.18
N TRP A 555 -1.80 -22.20 15.85
CA TRP A 555 -1.17 -22.03 17.16
C TRP A 555 -1.81 -22.88 18.25
N PHE A 556 -3.08 -23.28 18.09
CA PHE A 556 -3.74 -24.18 19.04
C PHE A 556 -3.03 -25.55 19.12
N TYR A 557 -2.48 -26.01 18.00
CA TYR A 557 -1.79 -27.29 17.87
C TYR A 557 -0.28 -27.13 17.97
N LEU A 558 0.26 -26.08 17.33
CA LEU A 558 1.70 -25.82 17.31
C LEU A 558 2.20 -25.24 18.64
N LYS A 559 1.35 -24.72 19.52
CA LYS A 559 1.75 -24.13 20.82
C LYS A 559 2.82 -23.05 20.60
N ASP A 560 3.88 -23.04 21.40
CA ASP A 560 4.90 -21.98 21.44
C ASP A 560 5.99 -22.12 20.37
N ARG A 561 5.66 -22.64 19.19
CA ARG A 561 6.65 -22.88 18.12
C ARG A 561 7.25 -21.61 17.54
N TRP A 562 6.60 -20.45 17.65
CA TRP A 562 7.08 -19.18 17.10
C TRP A 562 8.25 -18.61 17.90
N GLN A 563 9.42 -19.21 17.73
CA GLN A 563 10.67 -18.80 18.34
C GLN A 563 11.82 -18.82 17.33
N ILE A 564 12.72 -17.84 17.44
CA ILE A 564 13.99 -17.78 16.71
C ILE A 564 15.12 -17.50 17.68
N GLU A 565 16.26 -18.14 17.45
CA GLU A 565 17.48 -17.91 18.23
C GLU A 565 18.18 -16.61 17.81
N GLY A 566 18.97 -16.04 18.72
CA GLY A 566 19.76 -14.83 18.50
C GLY A 566 19.74 -13.89 19.70
N ASP A 567 20.59 -12.87 19.70
CA ASP A 567 20.60 -11.85 20.75
C ASP A 567 19.75 -10.64 20.35
N PHE A 568 18.60 -10.51 21.01
CA PHE A 568 17.68 -9.38 20.88
C PHE A 568 17.63 -8.51 22.14
N SER A 569 18.57 -8.72 23.08
CA SER A 569 18.61 -7.97 24.33
C SER A 569 19.03 -6.51 24.11
N LEU A 570 18.35 -5.61 24.81
CA LEU A 570 18.75 -4.21 24.89
C LEU A 570 20.04 -4.07 25.70
N PRO A 571 20.88 -3.06 25.42
CA PRO A 571 22.09 -2.85 26.18
C PRO A 571 21.79 -2.63 27.67
N SER A 572 22.50 -3.33 28.56
CA SER A 572 22.43 -3.11 30.00
C SER A 572 22.86 -1.69 30.35
N ILE A 573 22.22 -1.10 31.37
CA ILE A 573 22.66 0.16 31.96
C ILE A 573 24.00 -0.09 32.64
N LYS A 574 25.05 0.58 32.16
CA LYS A 574 26.40 0.50 32.76
C LYS A 574 26.55 1.39 33.99
N GLU A 575 25.86 2.53 34.02
CA GLU A 575 25.94 3.53 35.09
C GLU A 575 24.58 3.69 35.78
N GLN A 576 24.30 2.84 36.77
CA GLN A 576 22.99 2.78 37.42
C GLN A 576 22.62 4.07 38.16
N GLU A 577 23.58 4.74 38.78
CA GLU A 577 23.37 6.04 39.42
C GLU A 577 22.97 7.12 38.41
N PHE A 578 23.63 7.13 37.26
CA PHE A 578 23.35 8.07 36.18
C PHE A 578 21.95 7.85 35.60
N TYR A 579 21.58 6.58 35.36
CA TYR A 579 20.20 6.23 34.99
C TYR A 579 19.19 6.68 36.05
N SER A 580 19.47 6.46 37.33
CA SER A 580 18.55 6.84 38.43
C SER A 580 18.34 8.36 38.51
N ARG A 581 19.36 9.17 38.20
CA ARG A 581 19.25 10.64 38.12
C ARG A 581 18.46 11.12 36.89
N ALA A 582 18.49 10.39 35.79
CA ALA A 582 17.83 10.74 34.53
C ALA A 582 16.42 10.14 34.39
N LYS A 583 16.12 9.04 35.08
CA LYS A 583 14.83 8.35 35.03
C LYS A 583 13.73 9.25 35.62
N GLY A 584 12.69 9.53 34.84
CA GLY A 584 11.52 10.28 35.28
C GLY A 584 11.63 11.81 35.16
N ASP A 585 12.80 12.36 34.78
CA ASP A 585 13.00 13.80 34.57
C ASP A 585 13.67 14.06 33.21
N VAL A 586 12.86 14.47 32.23
CA VAL A 586 13.32 14.74 30.86
C VAL A 586 14.32 15.90 30.81
N ALA A 587 14.21 16.89 31.70
CA ALA A 587 15.13 18.03 31.71
C ALA A 587 16.53 17.59 32.16
N LYS A 588 16.62 16.78 33.22
CA LYS A 588 17.89 16.18 33.66
C LYS A 588 18.45 15.22 32.61
N ALA A 589 17.61 14.39 31.99
CA ALA A 589 18.03 13.48 30.93
C ALA A 589 18.62 14.24 29.72
N ARG A 590 18.09 15.43 29.39
CA ARG A 590 18.66 16.32 28.36
C ARG A 590 19.99 16.94 28.76
N GLN A 591 20.08 17.49 29.98
CA GLN A 591 21.34 18.04 30.51
C GLN A 591 22.46 17.00 30.50
N ALA A 592 22.11 15.75 30.83
CA ALA A 592 22.98 14.60 30.82
C ALA A 592 23.23 13.99 29.43
N ARG A 593 22.67 14.56 28.35
CA ARG A 593 22.78 14.07 26.96
C ARG A 593 22.35 12.61 26.77
N VAL A 594 21.41 12.15 27.59
CA VAL A 594 20.75 10.84 27.43
C VAL A 594 19.72 10.91 26.32
N VAL A 595 18.95 11.99 26.28
CA VAL A 595 17.92 12.28 25.27
C VAL A 595 18.11 13.70 24.74
N HIS A 596 17.46 14.03 23.62
CA HIS A 596 17.59 15.30 22.94
C HIS A 596 16.61 16.38 23.40
#